data_AF-X1T161-F1
#
_entry.id   AF-X1T161-F1
#
_cell.length_a   1.000
_cell.length_b   1.000
_cell.length_c   1.000
_cell.angle_alpha   90.00
_cell.angle_beta   90.00
_cell.angle_gamma   90.00
#
_symmetry.space_group_name_H-M   'P 1'
#
loop_
_entity.id
_entity.type
_entity.pdbx_description
1 polymer ?
#
loop_
_entity_poly.entity_id
_entity_poly.type
_entity_poly.pdbx_seq_one_letter_code
_entity_poly.pdbx_strand_id
1 'polypeptide(L)'
;MNNRKGNSSEGEIILIRYIRKRFPKRRKEILKGIGDDAMVFRNGFVVSTDSFFENIHFDLKYFSMYALGYHTMAASLSDLAAMGALPVCCLVSLHLTKNIGVK
;
A
#
# COMPACT_ATOMS: atom_id res chain seq x y z
N MET A 1 -5.82 -5.42 34.91
CA MET A 1 -5.95 -5.66 33.45
C MET A 1 -4.79 -4.99 32.72
N ASN A 2 -3.97 -5.75 32.00
CA ASN A 2 -2.75 -5.29 31.36
C ASN A 2 -3.03 -4.32 30.20
N ASN A 3 -2.57 -3.09 30.33
CA ASN A 3 -2.63 -2.02 29.36
C ASN A 3 -1.58 -2.27 28.24
N ARG A 4 -1.86 -3.17 27.29
CA ARG A 4 -1.05 -3.34 26.07
C ARG A 4 -1.49 -2.35 24.99
N LYS A 5 -1.27 -1.06 25.20
CA LYS A 5 -1.20 -0.12 24.07
C LYS A 5 0.24 -0.06 23.60
N GLY A 6 0.68 -1.11 22.89
CA GLY A 6 1.91 -1.03 22.10
C GLY A 6 1.70 0.04 21.03
N ASN A 7 2.70 0.88 20.80
CA ASN A 7 2.61 1.97 19.83
C ASN A 7 2.38 1.36 18.44
N SER A 8 1.36 1.80 17.69
CA SER A 8 0.91 1.16 16.44
C SER A 8 2.05 0.98 15.44
N SER A 9 2.89 2.01 15.31
CA SER A 9 4.07 2.03 14.45
C SER A 9 5.13 1.00 14.85
N GLU A 10 5.25 0.68 16.13
CA GLU A 10 6.21 -0.32 16.62
C GLU A 10 5.75 -1.73 16.23
N GLY A 11 4.44 -1.99 16.29
CA GLY A 11 3.84 -3.25 15.83
C GLY A 11 4.05 -3.51 14.34
N GLU A 12 3.86 -2.48 13.52
CA GLU A 12 4.08 -2.54 12.07
C GLU A 12 5.54 -2.87 11.72
N ILE A 13 6.49 -2.13 12.31
CA ILE A 13 7.93 -2.32 12.06
C ILE A 13 8.36 -3.75 12.42
N ILE A 14 7.84 -4.28 13.55
CA ILE A 14 8.10 -5.66 13.98
C ILE A 14 7.58 -6.66 12.94
N LEU A 15 6.36 -6.46 12.44
CA LEU A 15 5.75 -7.32 11.44
C LEU A 15 6.52 -7.31 10.12
N ILE A 16 6.89 -6.12 9.62
CA ILE A 16 7.72 -5.98 8.40
C ILE A 16 9.04 -6.74 8.58
N ARG A 17 9.70 -6.58 9.72
CA ARG A 17 10.95 -7.28 10.02
C ARG A 17 10.76 -8.80 10.05
N TYR A 18 9.65 -9.29 10.60
CA TYR A 18 9.30 -10.71 10.62
C TYR A 18 9.12 -11.25 9.19
N ILE A 19 8.32 -10.59 8.35
CA ILE A 19 8.08 -10.99 6.96
C ILE A 19 9.40 -11.00 6.18
N ARG A 20 10.20 -9.94 6.28
CA ARG A 20 11.51 -9.84 5.60
C ARG A 20 12.46 -10.97 5.99
N LYS A 21 12.47 -11.38 7.26
CA LYS A 21 13.28 -12.52 7.74
C LYS A 21 12.78 -13.85 7.18
N ARG A 22 11.45 -14.01 7.07
CA ARG A 22 10.83 -15.26 6.58
C ARG A 22 10.95 -15.42 5.06
N PHE A 23 10.90 -14.32 4.32
CA PHE A 23 10.92 -14.26 2.87
C PHE A 23 12.07 -13.38 2.35
N PRO A 24 13.34 -13.84 2.51
CA PRO A 24 14.49 -13.07 2.03
C PRO A 24 14.49 -12.97 0.50
N LYS A 25 15.10 -11.90 -0.03
CA LYS A 25 15.30 -11.71 -1.47
C LYS A 25 16.16 -12.83 -2.05
N ARG A 26 15.55 -13.73 -2.84
CA ARG A 26 16.24 -14.86 -3.48
C ARG A 26 16.38 -14.71 -5.00
N ARG A 27 15.52 -13.91 -5.61
CA ARG A 27 15.46 -13.73 -7.07
C ARG A 27 16.47 -12.68 -7.52
N LYS A 28 17.25 -13.00 -8.55
CA LYS A 28 18.29 -12.11 -9.10
C LYS A 28 17.66 -10.90 -9.81
N GLU A 29 16.46 -11.09 -10.34
CA GLU A 29 15.65 -10.12 -11.05
C GLU A 29 15.19 -8.97 -10.15
N ILE A 30 15.13 -9.20 -8.83
CA ILE A 30 14.80 -8.17 -7.84
C ILE A 30 16.09 -7.44 -7.47
N LEU A 31 16.14 -6.14 -7.77
CA LEU A 31 17.22 -5.24 -7.36
C LEU A 31 17.05 -4.88 -5.88
N LYS A 32 15.88 -4.33 -5.50
CA LYS A 32 15.51 -3.91 -4.15
C LYS A 32 14.21 -4.61 -3.72
N GLY A 33 14.22 -5.26 -2.55
CA GLY A 33 13.08 -5.98 -1.98
C GLY A 33 12.49 -5.24 -0.78
N ILE A 34 11.87 -5.99 0.15
CA ILE A 34 11.17 -5.45 1.33
C ILE A 34 12.05 -4.50 2.17
N GLY A 35 11.52 -3.31 2.48
CA GLY A 35 12.09 -2.37 3.46
C GLY A 35 12.30 -0.95 2.95
N ASP A 36 11.57 -0.54 1.92
CA ASP A 36 11.59 0.78 1.26
C ASP A 36 10.19 1.04 0.67
N ASP A 37 9.97 2.19 0.04
CA ASP A 37 8.64 2.59 -0.46
C ASP A 37 8.10 1.71 -1.60
N ALA A 38 8.98 1.04 -2.36
CA ALA A 38 8.55 0.09 -3.40
C ALA A 38 9.58 -1.01 -3.69
N MET A 39 9.14 -2.08 -4.35
CA MET A 39 10.02 -3.11 -4.89
C MET A 39 10.57 -2.68 -6.25
N VAL A 40 11.88 -2.88 -6.48
CA VAL A 40 12.56 -2.53 -7.73
C VAL A 40 13.08 -3.78 -8.44
N PHE A 41 12.68 -3.97 -9.68
CA PHE A 41 13.26 -4.97 -10.58
C PHE A 41 14.48 -4.43 -11.32
N ARG A 42 15.41 -5.32 -11.68
CA ARG A 42 16.63 -4.96 -12.42
C ARG A 42 16.38 -4.41 -13.82
N ASN A 43 15.24 -4.72 -14.42
CA ASN A 43 14.83 -4.19 -15.72
C ASN A 43 14.15 -2.81 -15.62
N GLY A 44 14.15 -2.18 -14.44
CA GLY A 44 13.66 -0.82 -14.24
C GLY A 44 12.20 -0.71 -13.79
N PHE A 45 11.45 -1.81 -13.73
CA PHE A 45 10.09 -1.76 -13.17
C PHE A 45 10.12 -1.55 -11.65
N VAL A 46 9.28 -0.63 -11.19
CA VAL A 46 9.05 -0.34 -9.77
C VAL A 46 7.59 -0.65 -9.46
N VAL A 47 7.35 -1.39 -8.38
CA VAL A 47 6.02 -1.86 -8.00
C VAL A 47 5.79 -1.54 -6.53
N SER A 48 4.77 -0.73 -6.26
CA SER A 48 4.17 -0.55 -4.93
C SER A 48 2.72 -1.06 -4.96
N THR A 49 2.16 -1.29 -3.77
CA THR A 49 0.75 -1.62 -3.59
C THR A 49 0.27 -1.08 -2.26
N ASP A 50 -0.90 -0.44 -2.28
CA ASP A 50 -1.60 0.00 -1.09
C ASP A 50 -2.96 -0.67 -0.97
N SER A 51 -3.57 -0.58 0.21
CA SER A 51 -4.94 -1.00 0.45
C SER A 51 -5.65 0.02 1.31
N PHE A 52 -6.80 0.47 0.83
CA PHE A 52 -7.61 1.48 1.49
C PHE A 52 -8.92 0.85 1.94
N PHE A 53 -9.25 1.09 3.21
CA PHE A 53 -10.40 0.51 3.88
C PHE A 53 -11.29 1.60 4.47
N GLU A 54 -12.59 1.47 4.28
CA GLU A 54 -13.58 2.37 4.88
C GLU A 54 -13.51 2.30 6.42
N ASN A 55 -13.69 3.45 7.08
CA ASN A 55 -13.52 3.68 8.51
C ASN A 55 -12.07 3.61 9.03
N ILE A 56 -11.09 3.34 8.17
CA ILE A 56 -9.65 3.43 8.49
C ILE A 56 -9.01 4.57 7.71
N HIS A 57 -9.19 4.57 6.38
CA HIS A 57 -8.54 5.49 5.46
C HIS A 57 -9.51 6.53 4.88
N PHE A 58 -10.79 6.16 4.75
CA PHE A 58 -11.84 7.03 4.21
C PHE A 58 -13.20 6.69 4.82
N ASP A 59 -14.18 7.56 4.62
CA ASP A 59 -15.59 7.32 4.95
C ASP A 59 -16.45 7.88 3.80
N LEU A 60 -17.32 7.04 3.22
CA LEU A 60 -18.16 7.41 2.08
C LEU A 60 -19.21 8.48 2.41
N LYS A 61 -19.41 8.81 3.69
CA LYS A 61 -20.21 9.98 4.10
C LYS A 61 -19.56 11.30 3.72
N TYR A 62 -18.23 11.33 3.59
CA TYR A 62 -17.47 12.55 3.30
C TYR A 62 -16.78 12.53 1.93
N PHE A 63 -16.52 11.35 1.38
CA PHE A 63 -15.90 11.20 0.07
C PHE A 63 -16.92 10.80 -0.99
N SER A 64 -16.95 11.54 -2.10
CA SER A 64 -17.53 11.01 -3.34
C SER A 64 -16.65 9.90 -3.90
N MET A 65 -17.21 8.98 -4.69
CA MET A 65 -16.44 7.88 -5.31
C MET A 65 -15.27 8.41 -6.17
N TYR A 66 -15.47 9.52 -6.87
CA TYR A 66 -14.42 10.18 -7.65
C TYR A 66 -13.31 10.74 -6.76
N ALA A 67 -13.68 11.47 -5.70
CA ALA A 67 -12.71 12.03 -4.75
C ALA A 67 -11.92 10.92 -4.03
N LEU A 68 -12.59 9.81 -3.70
CA LEU A 68 -11.93 8.63 -3.15
C LEU A 68 -10.92 8.04 -4.13
N GLY A 69 -11.30 7.84 -5.39
CA GLY A 69 -10.39 7.33 -6.42
C GLY A 69 -9.17 8.24 -6.64
N TYR A 70 -9.37 9.56 -6.62
CA TYR A 70 -8.27 10.52 -6.69
C TYR A 70 -7.35 10.41 -5.47
N HIS A 71 -7.93 10.37 -4.27
CA HIS A 71 -7.16 10.30 -3.03
C HIS A 71 -6.32 9.02 -2.93
N THR A 72 -6.91 7.86 -3.22
CA THR A 72 -6.23 6.57 -3.14
C THR A 72 -5.14 6.45 -4.21
N MET A 73 -5.41 6.93 -5.43
CA MET A 73 -4.40 6.93 -6.49
C MET A 73 -3.27 7.90 -6.18
N ALA A 74 -3.55 9.10 -5.67
CA ALA A 74 -2.53 10.07 -5.30
C ALA A 74 -1.58 9.52 -4.22
N ALA A 75 -2.11 8.81 -3.22
CA ALA A 75 -1.32 8.14 -2.19
C ALA A 75 -0.40 7.06 -2.81
N SER A 76 -0.93 6.13 -3.60
CA SER A 76 -0.11 5.06 -4.21
C SER A 76 0.90 5.55 -5.23
N LEU A 77 0.60 6.63 -5.95
CA LEU A 77 1.55 7.26 -6.85
C LEU A 77 2.68 7.98 -6.09
N SER A 78 2.45 8.39 -4.85
CA SER A 78 3.47 9.07 -4.05
C SER A 78 4.66 8.16 -3.72
N ASP A 79 4.44 6.87 -3.48
CA ASP A 79 5.49 5.86 -3.29
C ASP A 79 6.37 5.76 -4.54
N LEU A 80 5.75 5.69 -5.73
CA LEU A 80 6.50 5.63 -6.98
C LEU A 80 7.29 6.91 -7.23
N ALA A 81 6.72 8.07 -6.88
CA ALA A 81 7.41 9.35 -6.97
C ALA A 81 8.62 9.43 -6.02
N ALA A 82 8.49 8.93 -4.78
CA ALA A 82 9.60 8.84 -3.81
C ALA A 82 10.76 7.97 -4.34
N MET A 83 10.42 6.96 -5.16
CA MET A 83 11.38 6.07 -5.83
C MET A 83 11.95 6.63 -7.14
N GLY A 84 11.54 7.84 -7.55
CA GLY A 84 11.93 8.43 -8.83
C GLY A 84 11.39 7.67 -10.06
N ALA A 85 10.31 6.91 -9.88
CA ALA A 85 9.70 6.11 -10.93
C ALA A 85 8.62 6.89 -11.69
N LEU A 86 8.52 6.65 -13.00
CA LEU A 86 7.42 7.14 -13.82
C LEU A 86 6.30 6.09 -13.84
N PRO A 87 5.08 6.39 -13.39
CA PRO A 87 3.96 5.45 -13.43
C PRO A 87 3.55 5.12 -14.87
N VAL A 88 3.34 3.82 -15.16
CA VAL A 88 2.97 3.34 -16.52
C VAL A 88 1.65 2.57 -16.56
N CYS A 89 1.24 1.98 -15.43
CA CYS A 89 -0.02 1.27 -15.30
C CYS A 89 -0.41 1.20 -13.81
N CYS A 90 -1.69 1.00 -13.54
CA CYS A 90 -2.20 0.67 -12.21
C CYS A 90 -3.16 -0.51 -12.29
N LEU A 91 -3.18 -1.32 -11.23
CA LEU A 91 -4.21 -2.34 -11.00
C LEU A 91 -5.04 -1.92 -9.80
N VAL A 92 -6.36 -2.07 -9.90
CA VAL A 92 -7.29 -1.74 -8.82
C VAL A 92 -8.06 -2.98 -8.44
N SER A 93 -7.95 -3.37 -7.16
CA SER A 93 -8.78 -4.41 -6.56
C SER A 93 -9.87 -3.76 -5.70
N LEU A 94 -11.13 -4.01 -6.03
CA LEU A 94 -12.28 -3.42 -5.33
C LEU A 94 -13.00 -4.47 -4.48
N HIS A 95 -13.21 -4.13 -3.21
CA HIS A 95 -13.99 -4.94 -2.27
C HIS A 95 -15.28 -4.18 -1.98
N LEU A 96 -16.37 -4.59 -2.64
CA LEU A 96 -17.66 -3.89 -2.59
C LEU A 96 -18.67 -4.66 -1.73
N THR A 97 -19.46 -3.94 -0.94
CA THR A 97 -20.63 -4.50 -0.26
C THR A 97 -21.86 -4.40 -1.17
N LYS A 98 -22.89 -5.21 -0.90
CA LYS A 98 -24.12 -5.22 -1.71
C LYS A 98 -24.85 -3.87 -1.77
N ASN A 99 -24.63 -3.00 -0.78
CA ASN A 99 -25.34 -1.72 -0.64
C ASN A 99 -24.57 -0.54 -1.26
N ILE A 100 -23.49 -0.79 -2.00
CA ILE A 100 -22.76 0.28 -2.65
C ILE A 100 -23.62 0.86 -3.79
N GLY A 101 -24.09 2.09 -3.59
CA GLY A 101 -24.86 2.83 -4.58
C GLY A 101 -23.93 3.40 -5.63
N VAL A 102 -23.65 2.62 -6.69
CA VAL A 102 -23.07 3.16 -7.92
C VAL A 102 -24.23 3.77 -8.70
N LYS A 103 -24.36 5.10 -8.65
CA LYS A 103 -25.24 5.84 -9.56
C LYS A 103 -24.50 6.18 -10.84
#